data_AF-A0A968TVU9-F1
#
_entry.id   AF-A0A968TVU9-F1
#
_cell.length_a   1.000
_cell.length_b   1.000
_cell.length_c   1.000
_cell.angle_alpha   90.00
_cell.angle_beta   90.00
_cell.angle_gamma   90.00
#
_symmetry.space_group_name_H-M   'P 1'
#
loop_
_entity.id
_entity.type
_entity.pdbx_description
1 polymer ?
#
loop_
_entity_poly.entity_id
_entity_poly.type
_entity_poly.pdbx_seq_one_letter_code
_entity_poly.pdbx_strand_id
1 'polypeptide(L)' 'MLLIRTPKQAKRLPKAMGVDDVEKLLSTPDARETLGARDRAILETLYSTGVRVSELVDLNRNDIELDETNHPCPWQGQT' A
#
# COMPACT_ATOMS: atom_id res chain seq x y z
N MET A 1 -33.28 4.48 -37.07
CA MET A 1 -32.13 3.88 -36.36
C MET A 1 -32.09 4.50 -34.96
N LEU A 2 -32.63 3.80 -33.97
CA LEU A 2 -32.77 4.30 -32.59
C LEU A 2 -31.41 4.25 -31.89
N LEU A 3 -30.78 5.41 -31.63
CA LEU A 3 -29.62 5.50 -30.74
C LEU A 3 -30.10 5.34 -29.29
N ILE A 4 -30.18 4.10 -28.83
CA ILE A 4 -30.42 3.78 -27.43
C ILE A 4 -29.14 4.15 -26.66
N ARG A 5 -29.15 5.29 -25.99
CA ARG A 5 -28.07 5.69 -25.08
C ARG A 5 -28.12 4.77 -23.86
N THR A 6 -27.11 3.93 -23.70
CA THR A 6 -26.94 3.08 -22.53
C THR A 6 -26.93 3.96 -21.26
N PRO A 7 -27.75 3.65 -20.24
CA PRO A 7 -27.77 4.43 -19.01
C PRO A 7 -26.36 4.46 -18.40
N LYS A 8 -25.85 5.66 -18.10
CA LYS A 8 -24.55 5.83 -17.44
C LYS A 8 -24.61 5.12 -16.09
N GLN A 9 -23.92 4.00 -15.97
CA GLN A 9 -23.74 3.30 -14.70
C GLN A 9 -23.16 4.29 -13.68
N ALA A 10 -23.83 4.44 -12.55
CA ALA A 10 -23.30 5.22 -11.43
C ALA A 10 -21.99 4.57 -10.98
N LYS A 11 -20.86 5.23 -11.27
CA LYS A 11 -19.56 4.83 -10.73
C LYS A 11 -19.62 5.05 -9.21
N ARG A 12 -19.75 3.96 -8.45
CA ARG A 12 -19.52 4.02 -7.01
C ARG A 12 -18.09 4.45 -6.81
N LEU A 13 -17.92 5.62 -6.21
CA LEU A 13 -16.61 6.06 -5.75
C LEU A 13 -16.12 5.01 -4.74
N PRO A 14 -14.87 4.51 -4.88
CA PRO A 14 -14.28 3.64 -3.88
C PRO A 14 -14.39 4.31 -2.52
N LYS A 15 -14.89 3.58 -1.53
CA LYS A 15 -14.99 4.10 -0.17
C LYS A 15 -13.55 4.33 0.31
N ALA A 16 -13.23 5.56 0.70
CA ALA A 16 -11.94 5.83 1.32
C ALA A 16 -11.82 4.97 2.59
N MET A 17 -10.68 4.29 2.74
CA MET A 17 -10.38 3.53 3.94
C MET A 17 -10.09 4.49 5.09
N GLY A 18 -10.59 4.19 6.29
CA GLY A 18 -10.23 4.95 7.48
C GLY A 18 -8.78 4.67 7.89
N VAL A 19 -8.19 5.56 8.70
CA VAL A 19 -6.83 5.37 9.22
C VAL A 19 -6.74 4.07 10.04
N ASP A 20 -7.75 3.79 10.86
CA ASP A 20 -7.84 2.56 11.67
C ASP A 20 -7.86 1.28 10.83
N ASP A 21 -8.46 1.32 9.63
CA ASP A 21 -8.50 0.17 8.73
C ASP A 21 -7.13 -0.08 8.11
N VAL A 22 -6.37 0.99 7.83
CA VAL A 22 -5.00 0.91 7.32
C VAL A 22 -4.04 0.38 8.38
N GLU A 23 -4.16 0.84 9.63
CA GLU A 23 -3.35 0.34 10.75
C GLU A 23 -3.57 -1.16 10.99
N LYS A 24 -4.83 -1.63 10.93
CA LYS A 24 -5.14 -3.06 11.01
C LYS A 24 -4.54 -3.84 9.86
N LEU A 25 -4.59 -3.29 8.64
CA LEU A 25 -4.01 -3.93 7.45
C LEU A 25 -2.49 -4.06 7.57
N LEU A 26 -1.81 -3.00 8.03
CA LEU A 26 -0.36 -2.99 8.27
C LEU A 26 0.07 -3.92 9.41
N SER A 27 -0.81 -4.16 10.38
CA SER A 27 -0.55 -5.05 11.54
C SER A 27 -0.89 -6.51 11.29
N THR A 28 -1.52 -6.84 10.16
CA THR A 28 -1.93 -8.21 9.82
C THR A 28 -0.76 -9.18 9.54
N PRO A 29 0.29 -8.79 8.77
CA PRO A 29 1.38 -9.72 8.45
C PRO A 29 2.36 -9.93 9.63
N ASP A 30 2.70 -11.20 9.91
CA ASP A 30 3.69 -11.54 10.95
C ASP A 30 5.12 -11.30 10.43
N ALA A 31 5.79 -10.30 10.99
CA ALA A 31 7.17 -9.96 10.64
C ALA A 31 8.20 -11.04 11.00
N ARG A 32 7.82 -12.08 11.76
CA ARG A 32 8.70 -13.21 12.10
C ARG A 32 8.86 -14.20 10.95
N GLU A 33 7.91 -14.26 10.03
CA GLU A 33 7.98 -15.11 8.85
C GLU A 33 8.55 -14.32 7.66
N THR A 34 9.41 -14.95 6.84
CA THR A 34 10.02 -14.28 5.68
C THR A 34 8.97 -13.73 4.70
N LEU A 35 7.85 -14.44 4.52
CA LEU A 35 6.75 -13.99 3.69
C LEU A 35 5.99 -12.82 4.33
N GLY A 36 5.72 -12.89 5.64
CA GLY A 36 5.05 -11.80 6.35
C GLY A 36 5.90 -10.53 6.43
N ALA A 37 7.22 -10.64 6.61
CA ALA A 37 8.13 -9.50 6.54
C ALA A 37 8.12 -8.83 5.16
N ARG A 38 8.03 -9.61 4.07
CA ARG A 38 7.89 -9.07 2.71
C ARG A 38 6.56 -8.37 2.53
N ASP A 39 5.46 -9.01 2.94
CA ASP A 39 4.12 -8.45 2.75
C ASP A 39 3.94 -7.16 3.57
N ARG A 40 4.55 -7.10 4.76
CA ARG A 40 4.66 -5.88 5.56
C ARG A 40 5.44 -4.78 4.85
N ALA A 41 6.63 -5.09 4.32
CA ALA A 41 7.44 -4.12 3.59
C ALA A 41 6.70 -3.58 2.35
N ILE A 42 5.95 -4.42 1.64
CA ILE A 42 5.11 -4.01 0.50
C ILE A 42 4.04 -3.01 0.96
N LEU A 43 3.30 -3.32 2.02
CA LEU A 43 2.24 -2.46 2.53
C LEU A 43 2.78 -1.14 3.08
N GLU A 44 3.89 -1.18 3.83
CA GLU A 44 4.58 0.02 4.33
C GLU A 44 5.09 0.89 3.19
N THR A 45 5.74 0.30 2.17
CA THR A 45 6.23 1.06 1.00
C THR A 45 5.07 1.73 0.27
N LEU A 46 3.98 1.00 0.04
CA LEU A 46 2.79 1.53 -0.62
C LEU A 46 2.14 2.66 0.18
N TYR A 47 2.11 2.54 1.51
CA TYR A 47 1.57 3.56 2.41
C TYR A 47 2.47 4.79 2.51
N SER A 48 3.78 4.62 2.64
CA SER A 48 4.73 5.72 2.83
C SER A 48 5.00 6.53 1.55
N THR A 49 5.08 5.86 0.40
CA THR A 49 5.44 6.51 -0.88
C THR A 49 4.23 6.85 -1.74
N GLY A 50 3.08 6.20 -1.54
CA GLY A 50 1.88 6.40 -2.34
C GLY A 50 2.01 5.90 -3.79
N VAL A 51 3.00 5.04 -4.09
CA VAL A 51 3.20 4.44 -5.42
C VAL A 51 2.05 3.52 -5.81
N ARG A 52 1.83 3.36 -7.11
CA ARG A 52 0.84 2.42 -7.63
C ARG A 52 1.33 0.99 -7.47
N VAL A 53 0.40 0.04 -7.31
CA VAL A 53 0.71 -1.39 -7.23
C VAL A 53 1.55 -1.86 -8.42
N SER A 54 1.28 -1.35 -9.62
CA SER A 54 2.05 -1.67 -10.83
C SER A 54 3.50 -1.18 -10.79
N GLU A 55 3.76 -0.07 -10.09
CA GLU A 55 5.12 0.47 -9.93
C GLU A 55 5.87 -0.29 -8.83
N LEU A 56 5.16 -0.71 -7.79
CA LEU A 56 5.72 -1.49 -6.70
C LEU A 56 6.14 -2.91 -7.12
N VAL A 57 5.41 -3.54 -8.05
CA VAL A 57 5.79 -4.88 -8.55
C VAL A 57 6.99 -4.87 -9.49
N ASP A 58 7.26 -3.73 -10.15
CA ASP A 58 8.42 -3.54 -11.03
C ASP A 58 9.65 -2.99 -10.27
N LEU A 59 9.51 -2.70 -8.97
CA LEU A 59 10.59 -2.15 -8.14
C LEU A 59 11.76 -3.14 -8.04
N ASN A 60 12.96 -2.68 -8.38
CA ASN A 60 14.18 -3.48 -8.31
C ASN A 60 15.06 -3.06 -7.14
N ARG A 61 16.00 -3.92 -6.72
CA ARG A 61 16.95 -3.61 -5.63
C ARG A 61 17.78 -2.36 -5.88
N ASN A 62 18.01 -2.02 -7.15
CA ASN A 62 18.77 -0.83 -7.54
C ASN A 62 17.97 0.48 -7.36
N ASP A 63 16.64 0.39 -7.25
CA ASP A 63 15.76 1.54 -7.01
C ASP A 63 15.60 1.83 -5.52
N ILE A 64 16.12 0.95 -4.66
CA ILE A 64 16.02 1.07 -3.21
C ILE A 64 17.35 1.64 -2.68
N GLU A 65 17.33 2.94 -2.36
CA GLU A 65 18.40 3.56 -1.60
C GLU A 65 18.15 3.29 -0.10
N LEU A 66 18.72 2.18 0.38
CA LEU A 66 18.80 1.90 1.80
C LEU A 66 19.94 2.75 2.36
N ASP A 67 19.63 3.99 2.75
CA ASP A 67 20.57 4.76 3.57
C ASP A 67 20.79 3.98 4.87
N GLU A 68 21.98 3.41 5.01
CA GLU A 68 22.46 2.66 6.17
C GLU A 68 22.64 3.53 7.43
N THR A 69 22.33 4.83 7.31
CA THR A 69 22.13 5.71 8.44
C THR A 69 20.82 5.34 9.13
N ASN A 70 20.95 4.60 10.25
CA ASN A 70 19.95 4.23 11.25
C ASN A 70 19.02 5.39 11.67
N HIS A 71 18.16 5.84 10.76
CA HIS A 71 17.13 6.82 11.03
C HIS A 71 15.98 6.05 11.69
N PRO A 72 15.65 6.35 12.95
CA PRO A 72 14.55 5.68 13.62
C PRO A 72 13.29 5.92 12.78
N CYS A 73 12.70 4.85 12.25
CA CYS A 73 11.45 4.97 11.52
C CYS A 73 10.41 5.59 12.47
N PRO A 74 9.80 6.73 12.10
CA PRO A 74 8.97 7.51 13.01
C PRO A 74 7.71 6.76 13.49
N TRP A 75 7.39 5.63 12.85
CA TRP A 75 6.20 4.82 13.10
C TRP A 75 6.45 3.55 13.92
N GLN A 76 7.66 3.28 14.41
CA GLN A 76 7.92 2.17 15.36
C GLN A 76 7.55 2.50 16.82
N GLY A 77 6.71 3.52 17.02
CA GLY A 77 6.25 3.94 18.33
C GLY A 77 4.77 4.33 18.32
N GLN A 78 3.88 3.34 18.28
CA GLN A 78 2.53 3.52 18.81
C GLN A 78 2.00 2.17 19.31
N THR A 79 2.19 1.94 20.62
CA THR A 79 1.36 1.05 21.45
C THR A 79 -0.03 1.62 21.64
#